data_AF-A0A963XEC5-F1
#
_entry.id   AF-A0A963XEC5-F1
#
_cell.length_a   1.000
_cell.length_b   1.000
_cell.length_c   1.000
_cell.angle_alpha   90.00
_cell.angle_beta   90.00
_cell.angle_gamma   90.00
#
_symmetry.space_group_name_H-M   'P 1'
#
loop_
_entity.id
_entity.type
_entity.pdbx_description
1 polymer ?
#
loop_
_entity_poly.entity_id
_entity_poly.type
_entity_poly.pdbx_seq_one_letter_code
_entity_poly.pdbx_strand_id
1 'polypeptide(L)'
;DLNIPELQKKAFPNLVPVKLDMPPEQAFEKALETVKAMKWTLVAAVPEEGRIEAFDKTAWFGFIDDVVIRVAANDSGGSTVDVRSKSRIGFGDAGKNGKRVTAYVNKLTGAGRHM
;
A
#
# COMPACT_ATOMS: atom_id res chain seq x y z
N ASP A 1 -26.84 5.85 -8.64
CA ASP A 1 -25.94 5.14 -7.72
C ASP A 1 -24.51 5.14 -8.24
N LEU A 2 -23.60 5.78 -7.50
CA LEU A 2 -22.17 5.79 -7.83
C LEU A 2 -21.56 4.47 -7.37
N ASN A 3 -21.23 3.59 -8.31
CA ASN A 3 -20.57 2.32 -8.04
C ASN A 3 -19.10 2.58 -7.63
N ILE A 4 -18.87 2.88 -6.35
CA ILE A 4 -17.57 3.26 -5.78
C ILE A 4 -16.43 2.28 -6.13
N PRO A 5 -16.64 0.95 -6.18
CA PRO A 5 -15.62 -0.01 -6.63
C PRO A 5 -15.16 0.17 -8.08
N GLU A 6 -16.07 0.47 -9.01
CA GLU A 6 -15.73 0.66 -10.43
C GLU A 6 -15.02 1.99 -10.67
N LEU A 7 -15.42 3.04 -9.95
CA LEU A 7 -14.74 4.34 -9.96
C LEU A 7 -13.31 4.24 -9.41
N GLN A 8 -13.08 3.41 -8.38
CA GLN A 8 -11.74 3.14 -7.86
C GLN A 8 -10.85 2.39 -8.86
N LYS A 9 -11.39 1.36 -9.54
CA LYS A 9 -10.68 0.65 -10.62
C LYS A 9 -10.31 1.54 -11.79
N LYS A 10 -11.20 2.46 -12.19
CA LYS A 10 -10.97 3.38 -13.32
C LYS A 10 -9.97 4.49 -12.99
N ALA A 11 -9.94 4.96 -11.74
CA ALA A 11 -8.98 5.97 -11.29
C ALA A 11 -7.59 5.38 -10.96
N PHE A 12 -7.53 4.09 -10.58
CA PHE A 12 -6.31 3.40 -10.18
C PHE A 12 -6.29 1.97 -10.75
N PRO A 13 -5.99 1.80 -12.05
CA PRO A 13 -6.04 0.50 -12.72
C PRO A 13 -5.05 -0.54 -12.17
N ASN A 14 -4.09 -0.11 -11.34
CA ASN A 14 -3.06 -0.95 -10.72
C ASN A 14 -3.31 -1.24 -9.22
N LEU A 15 -4.55 -1.10 -8.74
CA LEU A 15 -4.94 -1.59 -7.41
C LEU A 15 -4.93 -3.12 -7.43
N VAL A 16 -3.94 -3.73 -6.79
CA VAL A 16 -3.91 -5.18 -6.57
C VAL A 16 -4.08 -5.42 -5.07
N PRO A 17 -5.28 -5.80 -4.61
CA PRO A 17 -5.48 -6.31 -3.26
C PRO A 17 -4.59 -7.54 -3.06
N VAL A 18 -3.77 -7.54 -2.03
CA VAL A 18 -2.92 -8.69 -1.69
C VAL A 18 -3.64 -9.53 -0.65
N LYS A 19 -3.96 -10.78 -0.99
CA LYS A 19 -4.47 -11.74 0.00
C LYS A 19 -3.30 -12.40 0.70
N LEU A 20 -3.34 -12.43 2.03
CA LEU A 20 -2.36 -13.10 2.87
C LEU A 20 -3.05 -14.20 3.68
N ASP A 21 -2.41 -15.35 3.76
CA ASP A 21 -2.85 -16.48 4.60
C ASP A 21 -2.35 -16.28 6.04
N MET A 22 -2.77 -15.17 6.66
CA MET A 22 -2.50 -14.85 8.05
C MET A 22 -3.58 -13.92 8.62
N PRO A 23 -3.83 -13.97 9.94
CA PRO A 23 -4.80 -13.09 10.60
C PRO A 23 -4.49 -11.60 10.37
N PRO A 24 -5.50 -10.72 10.39
CA PRO A 24 -5.34 -9.28 10.15
C PRO A 24 -4.29 -8.60 11.04
N GLU A 25 -4.18 -9.01 12.31
CA GLU A 25 -3.20 -8.47 13.24
C GLU A 25 -1.76 -8.75 12.78
N GLN A 26 -1.45 -10.00 12.43
CA GLN A 26 -0.13 -10.38 11.90
C GLN A 26 0.16 -9.72 10.54
N ALA A 27 -0.86 -9.61 9.68
CA ALA A 27 -0.73 -8.91 8.41
C ALA A 27 -0.49 -7.41 8.59
N PHE A 28 -1.10 -6.79 9.59
CA PHE A 28 -0.89 -5.38 9.94
C PHE A 28 0.55 -5.15 10.41
N GLU A 29 1.04 -5.99 11.33
CA GLU A 29 2.43 -5.92 11.78
C GLU A 29 3.41 -6.06 10.60
N LYS A 30 3.20 -7.09 9.76
CA LYS A 30 4.02 -7.32 8.56
C LYS A 30 3.98 -6.13 7.59
N ALA A 31 2.81 -5.53 7.40
CA ALA A 31 2.65 -4.33 6.58
C ALA A 31 3.44 -3.15 7.17
N LEU A 32 3.32 -2.92 8.48
CA LEU A 32 4.04 -1.85 9.18
C LEU A 32 5.55 -2.04 9.13
N GLU A 33 6.04 -3.26 9.33
CA GLU A 33 7.45 -3.60 9.16
C GLU A 33 7.93 -3.38 7.73
N THR A 34 7.10 -3.70 6.74
CA THR A 34 7.42 -3.45 5.33
C THR A 34 7.59 -1.95 5.08
N VAL A 35 6.69 -1.09 5.58
CA VAL A 35 6.81 0.38 5.51
C VAL A 35 8.15 0.85 6.11
N LYS A 36 8.48 0.38 7.32
CA LYS A 36 9.76 0.70 7.99
C LYS A 36 10.96 0.24 7.17
N ALA A 37 10.91 -0.97 6.61
CA ALA A 37 11.98 -1.56 5.81
C ALA A 37 12.13 -0.92 4.42
N MET A 38 11.10 -0.20 3.94
CA MET A 38 11.19 0.66 2.76
C MET A 38 11.73 2.06 3.09
N LYS A 39 11.96 2.35 4.38
CA LYS A 39 12.41 3.65 4.89
C LYS A 39 11.44 4.80 4.56
N TRP A 40 10.16 4.49 4.38
CA TRP A 40 9.13 5.51 4.26
C TRP A 40 8.92 6.19 5.62
N THR A 41 8.52 7.45 5.58
CA THR A 41 8.20 8.18 6.80
C THR A 41 6.80 7.77 7.24
N LEU A 42 6.69 7.15 8.41
CA LEU A 42 5.41 6.80 9.03
C LEU A 42 4.72 8.07 9.53
N VAL A 43 3.46 8.25 9.15
CA VAL A 43 2.59 9.34 9.62
C VAL A 43 1.66 8.84 10.72
N ALA A 44 1.02 7.69 10.49
CA ALA A 44 0.13 7.06 11.47
C ALA A 44 0.12 5.54 11.31
N ALA A 45 -0.07 4.83 12.42
CA ALA A 45 -0.40 3.42 12.46
C ALA A 45 -1.56 3.27 13.45
N VAL A 46 -2.68 2.75 12.97
CA VAL A 46 -3.94 2.64 13.72
C VAL A 46 -4.43 1.19 13.61
N PRO A 47 -3.92 0.29 14.47
CA PRO A 47 -4.20 -1.15 14.40
C PRO A 47 -5.69 -1.48 14.49
N GLU A 48 -6.43 -0.76 15.34
CA GLU A 48 -7.88 -0.94 15.52
C GLU A 48 -8.70 -0.66 14.25
N GLU A 49 -8.17 0.16 13.33
CA GLU A 49 -8.77 0.43 12.02
C GLU A 49 -8.10 -0.38 10.89
N GLY A 50 -7.04 -1.13 11.19
CA GLY A 50 -6.20 -1.78 10.20
C GLY A 50 -5.53 -0.79 9.24
N ARG A 51 -5.30 0.47 9.65
CA ARG A 51 -4.82 1.55 8.76
C ARG A 51 -3.39 1.97 9.08
N ILE A 52 -2.59 2.13 8.03
CA ILE A 52 -1.23 2.69 8.09
C ILE A 52 -1.15 3.82 7.07
N GLU A 53 -0.59 4.95 7.49
CA GLU A 53 -0.32 6.10 6.64
C GLU A 53 1.16 6.44 6.68
N ALA A 54 1.75 6.64 5.50
CA ALA A 54 3.15 6.98 5.35
C ALA A 54 3.33 7.87 4.12
N PHE A 55 4.52 8.43 3.96
CA PHE A 55 4.92 9.03 2.69
C PHE A 55 6.37 8.70 2.35
N ASP A 56 6.66 8.69 1.06
CA ASP A 56 8.00 8.53 0.51
C ASP A 56 8.52 9.88 0.01
N LYS A 57 9.71 10.28 0.47
CA LYS A 57 10.42 11.45 -0.08
C LYS A 57 11.44 10.96 -1.08
N THR A 58 11.17 11.13 -2.37
CA THR A 58 12.19 10.83 -3.37
C THR A 58 13.21 11.98 -3.45
N ALA A 59 14.50 11.64 -3.55
CA ALA A 59 15.59 12.63 -3.64
C ALA A 59 15.54 13.51 -4.90
N TRP A 60 14.70 13.15 -5.87
CA TRP A 60 14.60 13.81 -7.16
C TRP A 60 13.44 14.83 -7.13
N PHE A 61 13.73 16.13 -7.23
CA PHE A 61 12.77 17.24 -7.34
C PHE A 61 11.62 17.30 -6.30
N GLY A 62 11.83 16.85 -5.06
CA GLY A 62 10.88 17.13 -3.96
C GLY A 62 9.52 16.44 -4.07
N PHE A 63 9.40 15.36 -4.87
CA PHE A 63 8.16 14.57 -4.90
C PHE A 63 7.94 13.88 -3.55
N ILE A 64 6.84 14.26 -2.90
CA ILE A 64 6.27 13.59 -1.75
C ILE A 64 5.04 12.85 -2.23
N ASP A 65 5.07 11.53 -2.03
CA ASP A 65 3.95 10.68 -2.40
C ASP A 65 3.40 10.02 -1.13
N ASP A 66 2.14 10.29 -0.83
CA ASP A 66 1.42 9.70 0.28
C ASP A 66 1.08 8.25 -0.05
N VAL A 67 1.09 7.41 0.98
CA VAL A 67 0.71 6.00 0.92
C VAL A 67 -0.26 5.70 2.06
N VAL A 68 -1.36 5.05 1.72
CA VAL A 68 -2.33 4.51 2.67
C VAL A 68 -2.41 3.01 2.45
N ILE A 69 -2.21 2.27 3.53
CA ILE A 69 -2.35 0.80 3.56
C ILE A 69 -3.52 0.47 4.48
N ARG A 70 -4.38 -0.45 4.03
CA ARG A 70 -5.49 -0.98 4.80
C ARG A 70 -5.37 -2.48 4.88
N VAL A 71 -5.59 -3.02 6.08
CA VAL A 71 -5.59 -4.44 6.37
C VAL A 71 -6.97 -4.81 6.92
N ALA A 72 -7.59 -5.82 6.34
CA ALA A 72 -8.90 -6.31 6.77
C ALA A 72 -8.93 -7.84 6.74
N ALA A 73 -9.80 -8.45 7.55
CA ALA A 73 -10.10 -9.87 7.43
C ALA A 73 -10.66 -10.20 6.04
N ASN A 74 -10.40 -11.41 5.56
CA ASN A 74 -11.04 -11.95 4.37
C ASN A 74 -11.89 -13.19 4.72
N ASP A 75 -12.77 -13.57 3.81
CA ASP A 75 -13.73 -14.66 4.04
C ASP A 75 -13.08 -16.05 4.21
N SER A 76 -11.80 -16.20 3.84
CA SER A 76 -11.04 -17.44 3.97
C SER A 76 -10.30 -17.57 5.32
N GLY A 77 -10.55 -16.67 6.28
CA GLY A 77 -9.88 -16.69 7.58
C GLY A 77 -8.47 -16.07 7.60
N GLY A 78 -8.05 -15.48 6.47
CA GLY A 78 -6.82 -14.70 6.34
C GLY A 78 -7.11 -13.20 6.30
N SER A 79 -6.28 -12.46 5.57
CA SER A 79 -6.41 -11.01 5.44
C SER A 79 -6.25 -10.52 4.01
N THR A 80 -6.77 -9.32 3.75
CA THR A 80 -6.54 -8.56 2.52
C THR A 80 -5.79 -7.28 2.87
N VAL A 81 -4.71 -7.01 2.15
CA VAL A 81 -3.93 -5.78 2.25
C VAL A 81 -4.13 -4.96 0.99
N ASP A 82 -4.77 -3.81 1.15
CA ASP A 82 -4.96 -2.82 0.09
C ASP A 82 -3.94 -1.69 0.24
N VAL A 83 -3.28 -1.32 -0.85
CA VAL A 83 -2.26 -0.26 -0.85
C VAL A 83 -2.60 0.78 -1.90
N ARG A 84 -2.62 2.05 -1.48
CA ARG A 84 -2.86 3.20 -2.35
C ARG A 84 -1.75 4.20 -2.21
N SER A 85 -1.31 4.78 -3.32
CA SER A 85 -0.34 5.87 -3.31
C SER A 85 -0.81 7.03 -4.18
N LYS A 86 -0.59 8.26 -3.72
CA LYS A 86 -1.00 9.50 -4.40
C LYS A 86 0.10 10.55 -4.28
N SER A 87 0.43 11.19 -5.39
CA SER A 87 1.37 12.31 -5.39
C SER A 87 0.75 13.61 -4.88
N ARG A 88 1.51 14.38 -4.09
CA ARG A 88 1.07 15.69 -3.59
C ARG A 88 1.17 16.82 -4.63
N ILE A 89 2.06 16.70 -5.61
CA ILE A 89 2.40 17.80 -6.54
C ILE A 89 1.64 17.71 -7.88
N GLY A 90 0.92 16.61 -8.15
CA GLY A 90 -0.07 16.53 -9.23
C GLY A 90 0.47 16.53 -10.67
N PHE A 91 1.77 16.73 -10.89
CA PHE A 91 2.38 16.48 -12.20
C PHE A 91 2.30 14.99 -12.51
N GLY A 92 1.82 14.65 -13.72
CA GLY A 92 1.55 13.28 -14.15
C GLY A 92 2.56 12.27 -13.60
N ASP A 93 2.06 11.30 -12.83
CA ASP A 93 2.83 10.39 -11.98
C ASP A 93 3.91 9.56 -12.73
N ALA A 94 3.94 9.58 -14.07
CA ALA A 94 4.90 8.85 -14.92
C ALA A 94 5.08 7.36 -14.51
N GLY A 95 4.07 6.78 -13.84
CA GLY A 95 4.09 5.44 -13.28
C GLY A 95 4.89 5.24 -11.98
N LYS A 96 5.32 6.31 -11.28
CA LYS A 96 6.08 6.20 -10.02
C LYS A 96 5.23 5.62 -8.88
N ASN A 97 3.99 6.05 -8.70
CA ASN A 97 3.10 5.48 -7.67
C ASN A 97 2.82 4.00 -7.96
N GLY A 98 2.61 3.64 -9.23
CA GLY A 98 2.48 2.24 -9.64
C GLY A 98 3.71 1.42 -9.24
N LYS A 99 4.91 1.88 -9.60
CA LYS A 99 6.18 1.22 -9.22
C LYS A 99 6.36 1.12 -7.71
N ARG A 100 5.97 2.15 -6.96
CA ARG A 100 6.03 2.15 -5.49
C ARG A 100 5.13 1.09 -4.87
N VAL A 101 3.88 1.04 -5.32
CA VAL A 101 2.91 0.04 -4.86
C VAL A 101 3.42 -1.36 -5.21
N THR A 102 3.89 -1.60 -6.43
CA THR A 102 4.49 -2.89 -6.83
C THR A 102 5.68 -3.27 -5.95
N ALA A 103 6.62 -2.35 -5.71
CA ALA A 103 7.79 -2.60 -4.87
C ALA A 103 7.41 -2.97 -3.43
N TYR A 104 6.43 -2.25 -2.87
CA TYR A 104 5.89 -2.54 -1.55
C TYR A 104 5.23 -3.93 -1.50
N VAL A 105 4.36 -4.24 -2.45
CA VAL A 105 3.69 -5.54 -2.53
C VAL A 105 4.70 -6.68 -2.65
N ASN A 106 5.71 -6.56 -3.52
CA ASN A 106 6.76 -7.57 -3.66
C ASN A 106 7.53 -7.79 -2.36
N LYS A 107 7.82 -6.71 -1.61
CA LYS A 107 8.50 -6.82 -0.32
C LYS A 107 7.61 -7.45 0.74
N LEU A 108 6.32 -7.09 0.77
CA LEU A 108 5.32 -7.64 1.69
C LEU A 108 5.09 -9.14 1.47
N THR A 109 5.03 -9.58 0.22
CA THR A 109 4.79 -11.00 -0.14
C THR A 109 6.08 -11.82 -0.15
N GLY A 110 7.25 -11.18 -0.16
CA GLY A 110 8.54 -11.86 -0.31
C GLY A 110 8.83 -12.31 -1.75
N ALA A 111 8.05 -11.85 -2.74
CA ALA A 111 8.16 -12.21 -4.16
C ALA A 111 9.43 -11.70 -4.88
N GLY A 112 10.50 -11.40 -4.13
CA GLY A 112 11.80 -10.97 -4.65
C GLY A 112 13.01 -11.66 -4.02
N ARG A 113 12.81 -12.76 -3.27
CA ARG A 113 13.89 -13.48 -2.57
C ARG A 113 14.38 -14.76 -3.27
N HIS A 114 14.04 -14.93 -4.55
CA HIS A 114 14.61 -15.96 -5.41
C HIS A 114 15.40 -15.31 -6.56
N MET A 115 16.65 -14.95 -6.28
CA MET A 115 17.74 -14.89 -7.25
C MET A 115 18.99 -15.42 -6.58
#